data_AF-A0A1E7H3F2-F1
#
_entry.id   AF-A0A1E7H3F2-F1
#
_cell.length_a   1.000
_cell.length_b   1.000
_cell.length_c   1.000
_cell.angle_alpha   90.00
_cell.angle_beta   90.00
_cell.angle_gamma   90.00
#
_symmetry.space_group_name_H-M   'P 1'
#
loop_
_entity.id
_entity.type
_entity.pdbx_description
1 polymer ?
#
loop_
_entity_poly.entity_id
_entity_poly.type
_entity_poly.pdbx_seq_one_letter_code
_entity_poly.pdbx_strand_id
1 'polypeptide(L)'
;MKPFNCVFSIVEEKNCPLYKVGEKLVLSEKTLSCPDGKEVCLILVRDMTELLFQLLGEATGAAEDNNKKYNCSGCTGLIKFTCLATDNPGDSVKGGGSAALIDLAVEKFFGKTVHSPFLRTLPAGQIDTILSHFKKISFDKGAILIQKGEHNRNIFIVFKGELRVEDDTIFLAALNEGELCGEMSCLGADIAVSTVRAAEKVEVLVIAGDDFDSLLGNNASVQAFLAQLMATRLREINAARARDFESCMSGRLDEIVPAELFQIFHMHQKTGVLAMELPGGKGKISFREGCLINASYAGEKNQEAIFKILTEKKGVYRFTNGLSPQEMKVAEIGDFMMLLMEGVKRVDEEWED
;
A
#
# COMPACT_ATOMS: atom_id res chain seq x y z
N MET A 1 -8.55 7.77 -23.07
CA MET A 1 -8.38 9.24 -23.04
C MET A 1 -8.15 9.63 -21.60
N LYS A 2 -7.03 10.31 -21.27
CA LYS A 2 -6.77 10.83 -19.92
C LYS A 2 -7.63 12.10 -19.71
N PRO A 3 -8.17 12.34 -18.50
CA PRO A 3 -9.07 13.46 -18.27
C PRO A 3 -8.32 14.80 -18.27
N PHE A 4 -8.77 15.76 -19.08
CA PHE A 4 -8.28 17.14 -19.00
C PHE A 4 -8.60 17.77 -17.64
N ASN A 5 -7.61 18.47 -17.06
CA ASN A 5 -7.71 19.18 -15.80
C ASN A 5 -6.79 20.42 -15.81
N CYS A 6 -7.31 21.60 -15.53
CA CYS A 6 -6.51 22.82 -15.28
C CYS A 6 -6.92 23.46 -13.95
N VAL A 7 -5.90 23.92 -13.21
CA VAL A 7 -6.07 24.67 -11.97
C VAL A 7 -5.82 26.13 -12.24
N PHE A 8 -6.76 27.00 -11.86
CA PHE A 8 -6.62 28.44 -11.94
C PHE A 8 -6.46 29.05 -10.55
N SER A 9 -5.67 30.12 -10.44
CA SER A 9 -5.56 30.92 -9.22
C SER A 9 -6.05 32.33 -9.47
N ILE A 10 -6.80 32.87 -8.52
CA ILE A 10 -7.26 34.26 -8.57
C ILE A 10 -6.08 35.17 -8.20
N VAL A 11 -5.72 36.05 -9.12
CA VAL A 11 -4.56 36.96 -8.99
C VAL A 11 -4.97 38.39 -8.71
N GLU A 12 -6.18 38.79 -9.13
CA GLU A 12 -6.74 40.11 -8.87
C GLU A 12 -8.22 39.98 -8.54
N GLU A 13 -8.71 40.77 -7.59
CA GLU A 13 -10.10 40.80 -7.16
C GLU A 13 -10.54 42.25 -6.99
N LYS A 14 -11.73 42.59 -7.50
CA LYS A 14 -12.35 43.91 -7.39
C LYS A 14 -13.83 43.75 -7.07
N ASN A 15 -14.20 43.90 -5.80
CA ASN A 15 -15.58 43.80 -5.28
C ASN A 15 -16.32 42.50 -5.65
N CYS A 16 -15.61 41.38 -5.81
CA CYS A 16 -16.23 40.07 -6.01
C CYS A 16 -16.89 39.60 -4.70
N PRO A 17 -18.19 39.27 -4.71
CA PRO A 17 -18.88 38.85 -3.50
C PRO A 17 -18.51 37.42 -3.06
N LEU A 18 -17.97 36.60 -3.96
CA LEU A 18 -17.80 35.15 -3.74
C LEU A 18 -16.34 34.73 -3.56
N TYR A 19 -15.42 35.30 -4.34
CA TYR A 19 -14.04 34.81 -4.42
C TYR A 19 -13.02 35.88 -4.07
N LYS A 20 -11.85 35.46 -3.57
CA LYS A 20 -10.75 36.32 -3.12
C LYS A 20 -9.43 35.97 -3.79
N VAL A 21 -8.49 36.92 -3.81
CA VAL A 21 -7.12 36.69 -4.30
C VAL A 21 -6.47 35.52 -3.56
N GLY A 22 -5.82 34.62 -4.29
CA GLY A 22 -5.15 33.43 -3.79
C GLY A 22 -6.04 32.18 -3.74
N GLU A 23 -7.36 32.32 -3.90
CA GLU A 23 -8.27 31.18 -4.00
C GLU A 23 -8.13 30.47 -5.36
N LYS A 24 -8.41 29.16 -5.38
CA LYS A 24 -8.19 28.28 -6.54
C LYS A 24 -9.49 27.76 -7.12
N LEU A 25 -9.52 27.63 -8.44
CA LEU A 25 -10.61 27.05 -9.21
C LEU A 25 -10.05 25.85 -9.99
N VAL A 26 -10.80 24.76 -10.08
CA VAL A 26 -10.37 23.56 -10.81
C VAL A 26 -11.36 23.26 -11.92
N LEU A 27 -10.90 23.28 -13.17
CA LEU A 27 -11.71 23.00 -14.36
C LEU A 27 -11.29 21.67 -14.96
N SER A 28 -12.26 20.77 -15.13
CA SER A 28 -12.11 19.52 -15.86
C SER A 28 -13.06 19.47 -17.06
N GLU A 29 -13.00 18.41 -17.86
CA GLU A 29 -13.94 18.18 -18.97
C GLU A 29 -15.42 18.17 -18.56
N LYS A 30 -15.70 17.88 -17.28
CA LYS A 30 -17.06 17.60 -16.80
C LYS A 30 -17.50 18.46 -15.62
N THR A 31 -16.57 19.12 -14.93
CA THR A 31 -16.85 19.81 -13.67
C THR A 31 -15.98 21.06 -13.51
N LEU A 32 -16.56 22.09 -12.89
CA LEU A 32 -15.85 23.23 -12.32
C LEU A 32 -15.98 23.18 -10.80
N SER A 33 -14.85 23.08 -10.09
CA SER A 33 -14.80 23.09 -8.63
C SER A 33 -14.33 24.46 -8.13
N CYS A 34 -15.07 25.00 -7.17
CA CYS A 34 -14.75 26.26 -6.48
C CYS A 34 -14.03 25.97 -5.14
N PRO A 35 -13.46 26.99 -4.47
CA PRO A 35 -12.84 26.80 -3.15
C PRO A 35 -13.80 26.19 -2.13
N ASP A 36 -13.26 25.40 -1.20
CA ASP A 36 -14.06 24.68 -0.20
C ASP A 36 -15.00 25.62 0.57
N GLY A 37 -16.28 25.25 0.62
CA GLY A 37 -17.31 25.99 1.35
C GLY A 37 -17.81 27.28 0.66
N LYS A 38 -17.40 27.56 -0.58
CA LYS A 38 -17.90 28.71 -1.36
C LYS A 38 -19.03 28.32 -2.31
N GLU A 39 -19.98 29.24 -2.48
CA GLU A 39 -21.01 29.12 -3.51
C GLU A 39 -20.41 29.18 -4.92
N VAL A 40 -21.10 28.55 -5.88
CA VAL A 40 -20.69 28.53 -7.28
C VAL A 40 -21.31 29.72 -8.03
N CYS A 41 -20.47 30.58 -8.57
CA CYS A 41 -20.90 31.71 -9.39
C CYS A 41 -21.28 31.24 -10.80
N LEU A 42 -22.56 31.30 -11.16
CA LEU A 42 -23.04 30.85 -12.47
C LEU A 42 -22.48 31.69 -13.64
N ILE A 43 -22.11 32.96 -13.41
CA ILE A 43 -21.45 33.80 -14.41
C ILE A 43 -20.06 33.26 -14.71
N LEU A 44 -19.29 32.96 -13.65
CA LEU A 44 -17.98 32.33 -13.79
C LEU A 44 -18.09 30.95 -14.44
N VAL A 45 -19.10 30.14 -14.10
CA VAL A 45 -19.32 28.83 -14.75
C VAL A 45 -19.48 28.99 -16.27
N ARG A 46 -20.26 29.96 -16.73
CA ARG A 46 -20.43 30.23 -18.16
C ARG A 46 -19.09 30.58 -18.82
N ASP A 47 -18.36 31.54 -18.24
CA ASP A 47 -17.07 31.99 -18.79
C ASP A 47 -16.03 30.86 -18.80
N MET A 48 -16.02 30.02 -17.77
CA MET A 48 -15.14 28.86 -17.66
C MET A 48 -15.52 27.74 -18.64
N THR A 49 -16.80 27.61 -18.97
CA THR A 49 -17.27 26.66 -19.98
C THR A 49 -16.82 27.08 -21.38
N GLU A 50 -16.89 28.38 -21.70
CA GLU A 50 -16.35 28.92 -22.95
C GLU A 50 -14.82 28.72 -23.03
N LEU A 51 -14.13 28.99 -21.91
CA LEU A 51 -12.69 28.80 -21.80
C LEU A 51 -12.29 27.32 -21.98
N LEU A 52 -13.09 26.38 -21.46
CA LEU A 52 -12.85 24.94 -21.66
C LEU A 52 -12.75 24.58 -23.15
N PHE A 53 -13.65 25.10 -23.98
CA PHE A 53 -13.62 24.82 -25.42
C PHE A 53 -12.41 25.43 -26.12
N GLN A 54 -11.93 26.60 -25.66
CA GLN A 54 -10.69 27.20 -26.16
C GLN A 54 -9.47 26.33 -25.82
N LEU A 55 -9.37 25.89 -24.55
CA LEU A 55 -8.25 25.06 -24.08
C LEU A 55 -8.26 23.66 -24.71
N LEU A 56 -9.42 23.06 -24.94
CA LEU A 56 -9.54 21.80 -25.68
C LEU A 56 -9.20 21.96 -27.17
N GLY A 57 -9.40 23.14 -27.75
CA GLY A 57 -9.02 23.46 -29.14
C GLY A 57 -7.53 23.72 -29.34
N GLU A 58 -6.88 24.40 -28.38
CA GLU A 58 -5.44 24.75 -28.42
C GLU A 58 -4.52 23.53 -28.16
N ALA A 59 -5.05 22.44 -27.57
CA ALA A 59 -4.32 21.19 -27.30
C ALA A 59 -3.78 20.44 -28.55
N THR A 60 -3.98 20.96 -29.76
CA THR A 60 -3.46 20.39 -31.01
C THR A 60 -2.17 21.03 -31.52
N GLY A 61 -1.60 22.01 -30.82
CA GLY A 61 -0.20 22.43 -31.05
C GLY A 61 0.06 23.92 -30.89
N ALA A 62 0.34 24.35 -29.66
CA ALA A 62 1.23 25.47 -29.32
C ALA A 62 1.50 25.44 -27.81
N ALA A 63 2.72 25.80 -27.39
CA ALA A 63 3.04 25.97 -25.98
C ALA A 63 2.20 27.13 -25.40
N GLU A 64 1.27 26.82 -24.50
CA GLU A 64 0.44 27.83 -23.85
C GLU A 64 1.28 28.67 -22.89
N ASP A 65 1.12 29.98 -23.01
CA ASP A 65 1.77 30.99 -22.16
C ASP A 65 1.19 30.88 -20.74
N ASN A 66 1.96 30.30 -19.81
CA ASN A 66 1.61 30.09 -18.39
C ASN A 66 1.25 31.40 -17.63
N ASN A 67 1.27 32.55 -18.29
CA ASN A 67 0.94 33.85 -17.72
C ASN A 67 -0.30 34.52 -18.34
N LYS A 68 -1.08 33.81 -19.18
CA LYS A 68 -2.32 34.33 -19.76
C LYS A 68 -3.34 34.62 -18.64
N LYS A 69 -3.69 35.90 -18.49
CA LYS A 69 -4.69 36.37 -17.53
C LYS A 69 -6.08 36.29 -18.15
N TYR A 70 -6.96 35.58 -17.48
CA TYR A 70 -8.38 35.51 -17.78
C TYR A 70 -9.15 36.35 -16.79
N ASN A 71 -10.36 36.73 -17.14
CA ASN A 71 -11.27 37.44 -16.26
C ASN A 71 -12.67 36.88 -16.40
N CYS A 72 -13.43 36.90 -15.30
CA CYS A 72 -14.86 36.70 -15.42
C CYS A 72 -15.51 37.88 -16.15
N SER A 73 -16.68 37.67 -16.73
CA SER A 73 -17.55 38.70 -17.32
C SER A 73 -18.00 39.75 -16.30
N GLY A 74 -17.89 39.43 -15.01
CA GLY A 74 -18.23 40.32 -13.91
C GLY A 74 -19.72 40.35 -13.60
N CYS A 75 -20.04 40.52 -12.32
CA CYS A 75 -21.39 40.77 -11.82
C CYS A 75 -21.47 42.21 -11.30
N THR A 76 -21.34 42.37 -9.98
CA THR A 76 -21.08 43.63 -9.26
C THR A 76 -19.58 43.86 -9.01
N GLY A 77 -18.78 42.83 -9.23
CA GLY A 77 -17.32 42.85 -9.15
C GLY A 77 -16.68 41.93 -10.18
N LEU A 78 -15.34 41.90 -10.18
CA LEU A 78 -14.53 41.19 -11.17
C LEU A 78 -13.37 40.46 -10.49
N ILE A 79 -13.10 39.25 -10.94
CA ILE A 79 -11.84 38.55 -10.64
C ILE A 79 -11.03 38.37 -11.93
N LYS A 80 -9.70 38.38 -11.78
CA LYS A 80 -8.79 37.86 -12.80
C LYS A 80 -8.06 36.65 -12.25
N PHE A 81 -7.83 35.68 -13.12
CA PHE A 81 -7.24 34.41 -12.76
C PHE A 81 -6.30 33.91 -13.85
N THR A 82 -5.30 33.11 -13.47
CA THR A 82 -4.29 32.54 -14.38
C THR A 82 -4.28 31.02 -14.23
N CYS A 83 -4.13 30.27 -15.34
CA CYS A 83 -3.95 28.82 -15.25
C CYS A 83 -2.54 28.57 -14.67
N LEU A 84 -2.48 27.76 -13.61
CA LEU A 84 -1.25 27.36 -12.94
C LEU A 84 -0.62 26.11 -13.57
N ALA A 85 -1.45 25.26 -14.21
CA ALA A 85 -1.03 24.08 -14.95
C ALA A 85 -2.21 23.49 -15.73
N THR A 86 -1.97 23.08 -16.99
CA THR A 86 -2.81 22.14 -17.75
C THR A 86 -2.17 20.76 -17.67
N ASP A 87 -2.95 19.72 -17.31
CA ASP A 87 -2.45 18.34 -17.36
C ASP A 87 -2.31 17.88 -18.82
N ASN A 88 -1.20 18.24 -19.49
CA ASN A 88 -0.69 17.57 -20.68
C ASN A 88 0.38 16.53 -20.27
N PRO A 89 0.47 15.37 -20.95
CA PRO A 89 1.20 14.20 -20.48
C PRO A 89 2.70 14.46 -20.45
N GLY A 90 3.24 14.84 -19.29
CA GLY A 90 4.67 15.06 -19.14
C GLY A 90 5.13 15.75 -17.86
N ASP A 91 4.25 16.41 -17.10
CA ASP A 91 4.66 17.11 -15.89
C ASP A 91 3.84 16.66 -14.68
N SER A 92 4.46 15.80 -13.88
CA SER A 92 4.19 15.66 -12.46
C SER A 92 3.97 17.03 -11.81
N VAL A 93 2.78 17.21 -11.25
CA VAL A 93 2.38 18.22 -10.25
C VAL A 93 3.56 19.03 -9.71
N LYS A 94 3.86 20.18 -10.32
CA LYS A 94 4.75 21.19 -9.74
C LYS A 94 3.98 22.00 -8.70
N GLY A 95 3.75 21.38 -7.54
CA GLY A 95 3.70 22.09 -6.26
C GLY A 95 5.11 22.45 -5.80
N GLY A 96 5.85 23.20 -6.64
CA GLY A 96 7.31 23.32 -6.54
C GLY A 96 7.83 24.19 -5.39
N GLY A 97 6.97 24.89 -4.65
CA GLY A 97 7.39 25.70 -3.50
C GLY A 97 7.49 24.87 -2.21
N SER A 98 6.38 24.29 -1.77
CA SER A 98 6.29 23.64 -0.45
C SER A 98 7.03 22.31 -0.38
N ALA A 99 6.94 21.46 -1.42
CA ALA A 99 7.59 20.14 -1.41
C ALA A 99 9.11 20.26 -1.48
N ALA A 100 9.63 21.15 -2.34
CA ALA A 100 11.05 21.42 -2.44
C ALA A 100 11.62 22.04 -1.15
N LEU A 101 10.87 22.93 -0.49
CA LEU A 101 11.25 23.48 0.82
C LEU A 101 11.32 22.40 1.89
N ILE A 102 10.38 21.46 1.91
CA ILE A 102 10.39 20.34 2.85
C ILE A 102 11.58 19.42 2.54
N ASP A 103 11.81 19.07 1.27
CA ASP A 103 12.94 18.24 0.86
C ASP A 103 14.29 18.88 1.25
N LEU A 104 14.44 20.19 1.03
CA LEU A 104 15.62 20.98 1.46
C LEU A 104 15.78 20.99 2.99
N ALA A 105 14.68 21.14 3.75
CA ALA A 105 14.73 21.13 5.20
C ALA A 105 15.13 19.74 5.73
N VAL A 106 14.58 18.67 5.16
CA VAL A 106 14.93 17.29 5.53
C VAL A 106 16.41 17.01 5.22
N GLU A 107 16.89 17.43 4.04
CA GLU A 107 18.30 17.29 3.68
C GLU A 107 19.22 18.08 4.63
N LYS A 108 18.84 19.31 5.00
CA LYS A 108 19.57 20.15 5.97
C LYS A 108 19.68 19.48 7.35
N PHE A 109 18.61 18.84 7.85
CA PHE A 109 18.60 18.21 9.17
C PHE A 109 19.25 16.83 9.20
N PHE A 110 19.09 16.02 8.15
CA PHE A 110 19.44 14.59 8.17
C PHE A 110 20.46 14.17 7.10
N GLY A 111 20.94 15.11 6.29
CA GLY A 111 22.00 14.91 5.29
C GLY A 111 21.58 14.17 4.02
N LYS A 112 20.29 13.85 3.87
CA LYS A 112 19.69 13.22 2.69
C LYS A 112 18.19 13.52 2.69
N THR A 113 17.62 13.73 1.51
CA THR A 113 16.17 13.81 1.30
C THR A 113 15.52 12.43 1.41
N VAL A 114 14.30 12.40 1.94
CA VAL A 114 13.44 11.20 1.96
C VAL A 114 12.06 11.56 1.43
N HIS A 115 11.60 10.81 0.44
CA HIS A 115 10.29 11.01 -0.17
C HIS A 115 9.20 10.34 0.68
N SER A 116 8.82 11.00 1.76
CA SER A 116 7.70 10.55 2.60
C SER A 116 6.41 11.29 2.25
N PRO A 117 5.31 10.58 1.93
CA PRO A 117 3.99 11.19 1.80
C PRO A 117 3.55 11.94 3.06
N PHE A 118 3.92 11.42 4.25
CA PHE A 118 3.63 12.06 5.53
C PHE A 118 4.35 13.41 5.66
N LEU A 119 5.67 13.46 5.39
CA LEU A 119 6.44 14.72 5.50
C LEU A 119 5.90 15.81 4.57
N ARG A 120 5.39 15.44 3.39
CA ARG A 120 4.77 16.37 2.44
C ARG A 120 3.46 16.98 2.93
N THR A 121 2.83 16.41 3.94
CA THR A 121 1.59 16.95 4.55
C THR A 121 1.87 18.00 5.63
N LEU A 122 3.13 18.13 6.05
CA LEU A 122 3.55 19.07 7.08
C LEU A 122 3.53 20.52 6.55
N PRO A 123 3.16 21.49 7.40
CA PRO A 123 3.17 22.91 7.02
C PRO A 123 4.60 23.40 6.78
N ALA A 124 4.93 23.82 5.55
CA ALA A 124 6.27 24.30 5.21
C ALA A 124 6.75 25.48 6.07
N GLY A 125 5.85 26.33 6.57
CA GLY A 125 6.19 27.45 7.45
C GLY A 125 6.70 27.03 8.84
N GLN A 126 6.46 25.80 9.27
CA GLN A 126 6.90 25.28 10.58
C GLN A 126 7.85 24.08 10.46
N ILE A 127 8.26 23.72 9.24
CA ILE A 127 8.98 22.47 8.99
C ILE A 127 10.27 22.36 9.81
N ASP A 128 11.07 23.42 9.92
CA ASP A 128 12.31 23.42 10.70
C ASP A 128 12.05 23.14 12.19
N THR A 129 11.00 23.74 12.76
CA THR A 129 10.59 23.49 14.15
C THR A 129 10.17 22.02 14.30
N ILE A 130 9.34 21.52 13.40
CA ILE A 130 8.83 20.14 13.44
C ILE A 130 9.98 19.13 13.34
N LEU A 131 10.89 19.31 12.36
CA LEU A 131 12.03 18.42 12.15
C LEU A 131 13.00 18.41 13.34
N SER A 132 13.04 19.48 14.15
CA SER A 132 13.87 19.51 15.36
C SER A 132 13.44 18.52 16.45
N HIS A 133 12.19 18.05 16.42
CA HIS A 133 11.69 17.00 17.31
C HIS A 133 12.01 15.58 16.82
N PHE A 134 12.44 15.43 15.57
CA PHE A 134 12.81 14.13 15.01
C PHE A 134 14.26 13.77 15.35
N LYS A 135 14.48 12.49 15.68
CA LYS A 135 15.82 11.92 15.91
C LYS A 135 16.08 10.81 14.91
N LYS A 136 17.27 10.81 14.30
CA LYS A 136 17.69 9.69 13.44
C LYS A 136 18.30 8.57 14.29
N ILE A 137 17.76 7.36 14.16
CA ILE A 137 18.21 6.17 14.87
C ILE A 137 18.50 5.04 13.87
N SER A 138 19.54 4.26 14.11
CA SER A 138 19.89 3.08 13.30
C SER A 138 19.62 1.80 14.06
N PHE A 139 19.12 0.79 13.34
CA PHE A 139 18.87 -0.55 13.86
C PHE A 139 19.52 -1.59 12.95
N ASP A 140 20.11 -2.61 13.56
CA ASP A 140 20.67 -3.74 12.83
C ASP A 140 19.57 -4.71 12.37
N LYS A 141 19.89 -5.53 11.36
CA LYS A 141 18.97 -6.55 10.85
C LYS A 141 18.46 -7.44 11.98
N GLY A 142 17.15 -7.65 12.02
CA GLY A 142 16.47 -8.47 13.01
C GLY A 142 16.07 -7.74 14.30
N ALA A 143 16.56 -6.51 14.52
CA ALA A 143 16.16 -5.70 15.66
C ALA A 143 14.66 -5.36 15.62
N ILE A 144 14.04 -5.32 16.79
CA ILE A 144 12.61 -5.03 16.96
C ILE A 144 12.48 -3.56 17.33
N LEU A 145 11.76 -2.80 16.52
CA LEU A 145 11.48 -1.38 16.75
C LEU A 145 10.22 -1.19 17.59
N ILE A 146 9.22 -2.03 17.32
CA ILE A 146 7.92 -2.05 18.01
C ILE A 146 7.60 -3.51 18.28
N GLN A 147 7.30 -3.86 19.54
CA GLN A 147 6.92 -5.21 19.93
C GLN A 147 5.42 -5.25 20.20
N LYS A 148 4.69 -6.17 19.54
CA LYS A 148 3.25 -6.35 19.74
C LYS A 148 2.93 -6.55 21.22
N GLY A 149 1.87 -5.90 21.69
CA GLY A 149 1.39 -5.96 23.06
C GLY A 149 2.14 -5.06 24.04
N GLU A 150 3.26 -4.46 23.64
CA GLU A 150 3.98 -3.50 24.46
C GLU A 150 3.49 -2.06 24.23
N HIS A 151 3.77 -1.21 25.21
CA HIS A 151 3.47 0.20 25.11
C HIS A 151 4.40 0.87 24.08
N ASN A 152 3.82 1.55 23.09
CA ASN A 152 4.56 2.32 22.09
C ASN A 152 3.86 3.63 21.77
N ARG A 153 4.51 4.74 22.15
CA ARG A 153 4.16 6.11 21.76
C ARG A 153 5.16 6.72 20.78
N ASN A 154 6.09 5.94 20.24
CA ASN A 154 7.03 6.45 19.24
C ASN A 154 6.49 6.20 17.83
N ILE A 155 6.63 7.19 16.97
CA ILE A 155 6.31 7.11 15.55
C ILE A 155 7.63 7.13 14.77
N PHE A 156 7.71 6.28 13.75
CA PHE A 156 8.91 6.07 12.96
C PHE A 156 8.62 6.31 11.48
N ILE A 157 9.52 7.02 10.80
CA ILE A 157 9.56 7.12 9.33
C ILE A 157 10.80 6.39 8.86
N VAL A 158 10.64 5.47 7.90
CA VAL A 158 11.78 4.75 7.32
C VAL A 158 12.64 5.73 6.53
N PHE A 159 13.86 5.98 7.00
CA PHE A 159 14.82 6.88 6.34
C PHE A 159 15.68 6.13 5.32
N LYS A 160 15.99 4.87 5.62
CA LYS A 160 16.72 3.94 4.76
C LYS A 160 16.44 2.50 5.16
N GLY A 161 16.31 1.62 4.18
CA GLY A 161 16.15 0.18 4.33
C GLY A 161 14.68 -0.27 4.38
N GLU A 162 14.44 -1.49 4.84
CA GLU A 162 13.11 -2.11 4.89
C GLU A 162 12.76 -2.60 6.31
N LEU A 163 11.54 -2.28 6.76
CA LEU A 163 10.92 -2.88 7.96
C LEU A 163 9.86 -3.91 7.55
N ARG A 164 9.68 -4.94 8.39
CA ARG A 164 8.59 -5.91 8.29
C ARG A 164 7.61 -5.72 9.43
N VAL A 165 6.34 -5.76 9.11
CA VAL A 165 5.22 -5.72 10.06
C VAL A 165 4.62 -7.11 10.15
N GLU A 166 4.58 -7.65 11.37
CA GLU A 166 4.22 -9.03 11.65
C GLU A 166 3.21 -9.09 12.81
N ASP A 167 2.25 -9.99 12.71
CA ASP A 167 1.35 -10.38 13.80
C ASP A 167 1.70 -11.81 14.21
N ASP A 168 2.51 -11.94 15.25
CA ASP A 168 3.17 -13.19 15.64
C ASP A 168 3.97 -13.80 14.47
N THR A 169 3.48 -14.87 13.83
CA THR A 169 4.11 -15.50 12.66
C THR A 169 3.54 -15.03 11.33
N ILE A 170 2.53 -14.17 11.33
CA ILE A 170 1.82 -13.72 10.14
C ILE A 170 2.49 -12.46 9.60
N PHE A 171 3.01 -12.53 8.38
CA PHE A 171 3.49 -11.34 7.68
C PHE A 171 2.30 -10.47 7.23
N LEU A 172 2.28 -9.21 7.70
CA LEU A 172 1.22 -8.25 7.37
C LEU A 172 1.62 -7.34 6.21
N ALA A 173 2.82 -6.74 6.28
CA ALA A 173 3.32 -5.79 5.29
C ALA A 173 4.84 -5.60 5.37
N ALA A 174 5.43 -5.12 4.29
CA ALA A 174 6.78 -4.55 4.28
C ALA A 174 6.67 -3.03 4.14
N LEU A 175 7.52 -2.30 4.87
CA LEU A 175 7.58 -0.84 4.86
C LEU A 175 8.94 -0.39 4.32
N ASN A 176 8.88 0.43 3.29
CA ASN A 176 10.01 0.96 2.55
C ASN A 176 10.32 2.39 2.95
N GLU A 177 11.41 2.93 2.41
CA GLU A 177 11.82 4.32 2.58
C GLU A 177 10.66 5.31 2.37
N GLY A 178 10.47 6.21 3.33
CA GLY A 178 9.41 7.22 3.36
C GLY A 178 8.12 6.78 4.03
N GLU A 179 7.93 5.49 4.29
CA GLU A 179 6.73 4.98 4.96
C GLU A 179 6.76 5.18 6.48
N LEU A 180 5.56 5.28 7.06
CA LEU A 180 5.31 5.55 8.48
C LEU A 180 4.93 4.25 9.21
N CYS A 181 5.36 4.11 10.46
CA CYS A 181 4.85 3.11 11.41
C CYS A 181 4.83 3.61 12.86
N GLY A 182 4.13 2.88 13.74
CA GLY A 182 3.93 3.23 15.16
C GLY A 182 2.77 4.22 15.39
N GLU A 183 2.21 4.75 14.32
CA GLU A 183 1.06 5.64 14.34
C GLU A 183 -0.21 4.93 14.83
N MET A 184 -0.36 3.63 14.55
CA MET A 184 -1.52 2.85 15.02
C MET A 184 -1.59 2.75 16.54
N SER A 185 -0.43 2.59 17.20
CA SER A 185 -0.39 2.52 18.67
C SER A 185 -0.52 3.91 19.28
N CYS A 186 0.18 4.91 18.72
CA CYS A 186 0.13 6.28 19.22
C CYS A 186 -1.25 6.94 19.10
N LEU A 187 -1.99 6.69 18.01
CA LEU A 187 -3.36 7.19 17.83
C LEU A 187 -4.41 6.32 18.56
N GLY A 188 -4.02 5.12 18.97
CA GLY A 188 -4.89 4.13 19.61
C GLY A 188 -4.79 4.17 21.13
N ALA A 189 -4.64 3.00 21.73
CA ALA A 189 -4.56 2.83 23.19
C ALA A 189 -3.10 2.79 23.71
N ASP A 190 -2.16 3.38 22.97
CA ASP A 190 -0.71 3.32 23.21
C ASP A 190 -0.11 1.90 23.24
N ILE A 191 -0.86 0.87 22.83
CA ILE A 191 -0.40 -0.52 22.76
C ILE A 191 -0.16 -0.90 21.30
N ALA A 192 1.01 -1.47 21.03
CA ALA A 192 1.38 -1.97 19.72
C ALA A 192 0.46 -3.12 19.27
N VAL A 193 -0.19 -2.95 18.12
CA VAL A 193 -1.09 -3.96 17.52
C VAL A 193 -0.35 -5.02 16.71
N SER A 194 0.90 -4.76 16.35
CA SER A 194 1.77 -5.64 15.56
C SER A 194 3.24 -5.41 15.94
N THR A 195 4.09 -6.38 15.61
CA THR A 195 5.54 -6.29 15.77
C THR A 195 6.14 -5.68 14.51
N VAL A 196 7.07 -4.74 14.65
CA VAL A 196 7.82 -4.13 13.56
C VAL A 196 9.30 -4.45 13.73
N ARG A 197 9.88 -5.12 12.73
CA ARG A 197 11.25 -5.64 12.75
C ARG A 197 12.06 -5.13 11.57
N ALA A 198 13.33 -4.86 11.79
CA ALA A 198 14.28 -4.54 10.73
C ALA A 198 14.56 -5.76 9.83
N ALA A 199 14.20 -5.71 8.54
CA ALA A 199 14.46 -6.79 7.58
C ALA A 199 15.94 -6.84 7.16
N GLU A 200 16.57 -5.67 7.21
CA GLU A 200 17.97 -5.40 6.95
C GLU A 200 18.48 -4.31 7.91
N LYS A 201 19.67 -3.75 7.68
CA LYS A 201 20.11 -2.59 8.45
C LYS A 201 19.25 -1.38 8.07
N VAL A 202 18.56 -0.79 9.04
CA VAL A 202 17.62 0.30 8.80
C VAL A 202 18.03 1.57 9.53
N GLU A 203 17.72 2.71 8.93
CA GLU A 203 17.74 4.03 9.57
C GLU A 203 16.32 4.56 9.59
N VAL A 204 15.90 5.14 10.71
CA VAL A 204 14.56 5.70 10.89
C VAL A 204 14.63 7.10 11.49
N LEU A 205 13.68 7.96 11.13
CA LEU A 205 13.40 9.19 11.87
C LEU A 205 12.33 8.89 12.92
N VAL A 206 12.59 9.26 14.17
CA VAL A 206 11.72 8.98 15.32
C VAL A 206 11.20 10.26 15.92
N ILE A 207 9.89 10.33 16.16
CA ILE A 207 9.23 11.40 16.91
C ILE A 207 8.46 10.80 18.08
N ALA A 208 8.53 11.45 19.25
CA ALA A 208 7.80 11.03 20.44
C ALA A 208 6.30 11.40 20.32
N GLY A 209 5.45 10.62 20.97
CA GLY A 209 3.99 10.76 20.89
C GLY A 209 3.50 12.16 21.28
N ASP A 210 4.08 12.77 22.30
CA ASP A 210 3.64 14.10 22.77
C ASP A 210 3.95 15.21 21.74
N ASP A 211 5.09 15.10 21.04
CA ASP A 211 5.43 15.99 19.92
C ASP A 211 4.51 15.72 18.73
N PHE A 212 4.18 14.45 18.47
CA PHE A 212 3.27 14.04 17.40
C PHE A 212 1.81 14.48 17.65
N ASP A 213 1.34 14.43 18.89
CA ASP A 213 0.02 14.91 19.32
C ASP A 213 -0.11 16.42 19.07
N SER A 214 0.97 17.15 19.32
CA SER A 214 1.05 18.59 19.01
C SER A 214 0.98 18.86 17.49
N LEU A 215 1.58 18.01 16.66
CA LEU A 215 1.44 18.09 15.20
C LEU A 215 0.01 17.82 14.75
N LEU A 216 -0.60 16.78 15.31
CA LEU A 216 -1.97 16.38 15.03
C LEU A 216 -2.98 17.46 15.37
N GLY A 217 -2.91 18.04 16.58
CA GLY A 217 -3.87 19.03 17.07
C GLY A 217 -3.91 20.32 16.23
N ASN A 218 -2.81 20.66 15.57
CA ASN A 218 -2.64 21.92 14.86
C ASN A 218 -2.77 21.82 13.33
N ASN A 219 -2.85 20.62 12.75
CA ASN A 219 -2.74 20.44 11.30
C ASN A 219 -3.78 19.47 10.71
N ALA A 220 -4.84 20.02 10.10
CA ALA A 220 -5.89 19.24 9.45
C ALA A 220 -5.39 18.35 8.30
N SER A 221 -4.35 18.78 7.56
CA SER A 221 -3.73 17.98 6.49
C SER A 221 -3.11 16.69 7.03
N VAL A 222 -2.46 16.76 8.19
CA VAL A 222 -1.85 15.62 8.88
C VAL A 222 -2.94 14.66 9.37
N GLN A 223 -4.01 15.19 9.97
CA GLN A 223 -5.16 14.40 10.40
C GLN A 223 -5.81 13.63 9.24
N ALA A 224 -6.06 14.31 8.11
CA ALA A 224 -6.66 13.70 6.93
C ALA A 224 -5.76 12.60 6.33
N PHE A 225 -4.45 12.83 6.27
CA PHE A 225 -3.49 11.82 5.83
C PHE A 225 -3.50 10.59 6.74
N LEU A 226 -3.44 10.79 8.06
CA LEU A 226 -3.42 9.68 9.02
C LEU A 226 -4.73 8.89 9.00
N ALA A 227 -5.88 9.55 8.85
CA ALA A 227 -7.16 8.85 8.68
C ALA A 227 -7.16 7.93 7.44
N GLN A 228 -6.64 8.41 6.30
CA GLN A 228 -6.51 7.60 5.08
C GLN A 228 -5.51 6.46 5.24
N LEU A 229 -4.39 6.71 5.92
CA LEU A 229 -3.38 5.70 6.23
C LEU A 229 -3.97 4.60 7.12
N MET A 230 -4.68 4.97 8.19
CA MET A 230 -5.38 4.03 9.09
C MET A 230 -6.39 3.17 8.36
N ALA A 231 -7.23 3.77 7.51
CA ALA A 231 -8.19 3.02 6.71
C ALA A 231 -7.49 2.00 5.79
N THR A 232 -6.32 2.35 5.26
CA THR A 232 -5.52 1.47 4.40
C THR A 232 -4.89 0.33 5.19
N ARG A 233 -4.22 0.64 6.31
CA ARG A 233 -3.61 -0.36 7.20
C ARG A 233 -4.63 -1.35 7.73
N LEU A 234 -5.81 -0.87 8.15
CA LEU A 234 -6.87 -1.74 8.67
C LEU A 234 -7.38 -2.71 7.59
N ARG A 235 -7.53 -2.26 6.34
CA ARG A 235 -7.88 -3.14 5.21
C ARG A 235 -6.80 -4.19 4.95
N GLU A 236 -5.53 -3.79 4.95
CA GLU A 236 -4.40 -4.69 4.72
C GLU A 236 -4.30 -5.77 5.82
N ILE A 237 -4.38 -5.36 7.09
CA ILE A 237 -4.35 -6.26 8.24
C ILE A 237 -5.54 -7.23 8.21
N ASN A 238 -6.75 -6.73 8.00
CA ASN A 238 -7.94 -7.58 7.93
C ASN A 238 -7.86 -8.56 6.76
N ALA A 239 -7.36 -8.14 5.60
CA ALA A 239 -7.17 -9.03 4.45
C ALA A 239 -6.07 -10.07 4.71
N ALA A 240 -4.97 -9.71 5.37
CA ALA A 240 -3.91 -10.64 5.75
C ALA A 240 -4.42 -11.68 6.75
N ARG A 241 -5.18 -11.25 7.76
CA ARG A 241 -5.82 -12.14 8.73
C ARG A 241 -6.91 -13.02 8.10
N ALA A 242 -7.68 -12.51 7.16
CA ALA A 242 -8.66 -13.31 6.42
C ALA A 242 -7.96 -14.41 5.61
N ARG A 243 -6.85 -14.10 4.91
CA ARG A 243 -6.05 -15.11 4.20
C ARG A 243 -5.40 -16.13 5.13
N ASP A 244 -4.94 -15.69 6.31
CA ASP A 244 -4.36 -16.60 7.30
C ASP A 244 -5.42 -17.50 7.94
N PHE A 245 -6.61 -16.95 8.23
CA PHE A 245 -7.79 -17.70 8.68
C PHE A 245 -8.31 -18.68 7.62
N GLU A 246 -8.24 -18.31 6.34
CA GLU A 246 -8.50 -19.21 5.21
C GLU A 246 -7.43 -20.31 5.10
N SER A 247 -6.24 -20.13 5.69
CA SER A 247 -5.24 -21.17 5.83
C SER A 247 -5.53 -22.08 7.02
N CYS A 248 -6.49 -23.00 6.84
CA CYS A 248 -7.09 -23.80 7.91
C CYS A 248 -6.09 -24.75 8.61
N MET A 249 -4.95 -25.08 7.99
CA MET A 249 -3.91 -25.93 8.57
C MET A 249 -2.52 -25.52 8.07
N SER A 250 -1.58 -25.29 8.99
CA SER A 250 -0.15 -25.14 8.68
C SER A 250 0.68 -25.94 9.69
N GLY A 251 1.91 -26.30 9.31
CA GLY A 251 2.77 -27.14 10.14
C GLY A 251 4.08 -27.50 9.46
N ARG A 252 4.85 -28.40 10.09
CA ARG A 252 6.13 -28.91 9.59
C ARG A 252 5.97 -30.34 9.10
N LEU A 253 6.61 -30.67 7.98
CA LEU A 253 6.63 -32.05 7.46
C LEU A 253 7.47 -33.01 8.31
N ASP A 254 8.32 -32.46 9.19
CA ASP A 254 9.05 -33.25 10.19
C ASP A 254 8.10 -33.84 11.26
N GLU A 255 6.89 -33.28 11.42
CA GLU A 255 5.90 -33.66 12.44
C GLU A 255 4.78 -34.54 11.86
N ILE A 256 4.39 -34.30 10.61
CA ILE A 256 3.38 -35.08 9.87
C ILE A 256 3.93 -35.29 8.47
N VAL A 257 4.23 -36.55 8.12
CA VAL A 257 4.81 -36.88 6.82
C VAL A 257 3.81 -36.60 5.69
N PRO A 258 4.26 -36.30 4.45
CA PRO A 258 3.37 -35.96 3.34
C PRO A 258 2.24 -36.97 3.09
N ALA A 259 2.51 -38.27 3.23
CA ALA A 259 1.50 -39.32 3.05
C ALA A 259 0.33 -39.18 4.05
N GLU A 260 0.65 -39.01 5.34
CA GLU A 260 -0.34 -38.80 6.40
C GLU A 260 -1.10 -37.50 6.19
N LEU A 261 -0.40 -36.44 5.80
CA LEU A 261 -1.01 -35.13 5.52
C LEU A 261 -2.02 -35.22 4.37
N PHE A 262 -1.68 -35.92 3.28
CA PHE A 262 -2.60 -36.11 2.16
C PHE A 262 -3.79 -36.96 2.58
N GLN A 263 -3.56 -37.99 3.40
CA GLN A 263 -4.63 -38.85 3.92
C GLN A 263 -5.60 -38.07 4.81
N ILE A 264 -5.12 -37.18 5.68
CA ILE A 264 -5.97 -36.30 6.50
C ILE A 264 -6.86 -35.44 5.59
N PHE A 265 -6.30 -34.85 4.54
CA PHE A 265 -7.07 -33.97 3.64
C PHE A 265 -8.09 -34.75 2.80
N HIS A 266 -7.73 -35.96 2.41
CA HIS A 266 -8.64 -36.88 1.74
C HIS A 266 -9.80 -37.31 2.65
N MET A 267 -9.50 -37.82 3.86
CA MET A 267 -10.50 -38.30 4.81
C MET A 267 -11.47 -37.22 5.26
N HIS A 268 -10.99 -35.98 5.38
CA HIS A 268 -11.83 -34.83 5.73
C HIS A 268 -12.39 -34.07 4.53
N GLN A 269 -12.32 -34.66 3.32
CA GLN A 269 -12.90 -34.12 2.08
C GLN A 269 -12.54 -32.64 1.84
N LYS A 270 -11.28 -32.28 2.13
CA LYS A 270 -10.85 -30.88 2.03
C LYS A 270 -10.85 -30.41 0.58
N THR A 271 -11.29 -29.18 0.37
CA THR A 271 -11.23 -28.49 -0.92
C THR A 271 -10.36 -27.25 -0.77
N GLY A 272 -9.22 -27.21 -1.48
CA GLY A 272 -8.24 -26.15 -1.29
C GLY A 272 -6.87 -26.46 -1.87
N VAL A 273 -5.90 -25.60 -1.57
CA VAL A 273 -4.52 -25.69 -2.05
C VAL A 273 -3.58 -25.94 -0.87
N LEU A 274 -2.86 -27.05 -0.92
CA LEU A 274 -1.68 -27.31 -0.09
C LEU A 274 -0.44 -26.74 -0.76
N ALA A 275 0.11 -25.66 -0.20
CA ALA A 275 1.41 -25.11 -0.57
C ALA A 275 2.49 -25.60 0.40
N MET A 276 3.66 -25.94 -0.12
CA MET A 276 4.80 -26.45 0.65
C MET A 276 6.10 -25.76 0.24
N GLU A 277 6.91 -25.41 1.22
CA GLU A 277 8.30 -25.02 1.03
C GLU A 277 9.19 -26.22 1.37
N LEU A 278 9.70 -26.87 0.32
CA LEU A 278 10.46 -28.12 0.37
C LEU A 278 11.93 -27.87 -0.06
N PRO A 279 12.86 -28.79 0.23
CA PRO A 279 14.27 -28.68 -0.17
C PRO A 279 14.48 -28.43 -1.68
N GLY A 280 13.70 -29.07 -2.54
CA GLY A 280 13.72 -28.91 -4.00
C GLY A 280 12.92 -27.71 -4.53
N GLY A 281 12.42 -26.84 -3.65
CA GLY A 281 11.68 -25.63 -3.99
C GLY A 281 10.22 -25.65 -3.56
N LYS A 282 9.38 -24.87 -4.25
CA LYS A 282 7.96 -24.74 -3.89
C LYS A 282 7.15 -25.90 -4.46
N GLY A 283 6.50 -26.64 -3.57
CA GLY A 283 5.50 -27.66 -3.90
C GLY A 283 4.08 -27.09 -3.81
N LYS A 284 3.19 -27.53 -4.70
CA LYS A 284 1.77 -27.20 -4.66
C LYS A 284 0.95 -28.45 -4.98
N ILE A 285 -0.09 -28.71 -4.20
CA ILE A 285 -1.12 -29.71 -4.48
C ILE A 285 -2.49 -29.09 -4.28
N SER A 286 -3.42 -29.35 -5.20
CA SER A 286 -4.80 -28.90 -5.10
C SER A 286 -5.74 -30.09 -4.86
N PHE A 287 -6.62 -29.93 -3.88
CA PHE A 287 -7.63 -30.91 -3.48
C PHE A 287 -9.04 -30.39 -3.79
N ARG A 288 -9.92 -31.26 -4.30
CA ARG A 288 -11.36 -31.02 -4.44
C ARG A 288 -12.12 -32.18 -3.81
N GLU A 289 -12.86 -31.90 -2.74
CA GLU A 289 -13.62 -32.92 -1.98
C GLU A 289 -12.74 -34.09 -1.52
N GLY A 290 -11.47 -33.82 -1.20
CA GLY A 290 -10.49 -34.84 -0.81
C GLY A 290 -9.79 -35.55 -1.99
N CYS A 291 -10.19 -35.30 -3.24
CA CYS A 291 -9.52 -35.84 -4.42
C CYS A 291 -8.40 -34.92 -4.93
N LEU A 292 -7.33 -35.50 -5.47
CA LEU A 292 -6.19 -34.76 -6.03
C LEU A 292 -6.49 -34.33 -7.47
N ILE A 293 -6.44 -33.03 -7.74
CA ILE A 293 -6.75 -32.47 -9.06
C ILE A 293 -5.56 -31.80 -9.76
N ASN A 294 -4.54 -31.38 -9.00
CA ASN A 294 -3.33 -30.78 -9.55
C ASN A 294 -2.17 -30.96 -8.57
N ALA A 295 -0.96 -31.16 -9.08
CA ALA A 295 0.25 -31.14 -8.28
C ALA A 295 1.42 -30.58 -9.09
N SER A 296 2.35 -29.89 -8.44
CA SER A 296 3.59 -29.41 -9.06
C SER A 296 4.70 -29.33 -8.04
N TYR A 297 5.88 -29.88 -8.37
CA TYR A 297 7.07 -29.80 -7.53
C TYR A 297 8.32 -30.11 -8.35
N ALA A 298 9.42 -29.38 -8.09
CA ALA A 298 10.73 -29.61 -8.72
C ALA A 298 10.70 -29.78 -10.25
N GLY A 299 9.84 -29.02 -10.94
CA GLY A 299 9.65 -29.08 -12.40
C GLY A 299 8.68 -30.16 -12.90
N GLU A 300 8.27 -31.10 -12.04
CA GLU A 300 7.28 -32.13 -12.36
C GLU A 300 5.85 -31.64 -12.14
N LYS A 301 4.89 -32.37 -12.72
CA LYS A 301 3.44 -32.12 -12.58
C LYS A 301 2.67 -33.40 -12.28
N ASN A 302 1.52 -33.25 -11.63
CA ASN A 302 0.56 -34.31 -11.33
C ASN A 302 1.20 -35.50 -10.60
N GLN A 303 1.06 -36.73 -11.11
CA GLN A 303 1.50 -37.96 -10.43
C GLN A 303 2.98 -37.91 -10.06
N GLU A 304 3.86 -37.54 -10.99
CA GLU A 304 5.30 -37.45 -10.74
C GLU A 304 5.65 -36.40 -9.68
N ALA A 305 4.91 -35.29 -9.64
CA ALA A 305 5.06 -34.30 -8.58
C ALA A 305 4.61 -34.84 -7.22
N ILE A 306 3.51 -35.60 -7.17
CA ILE A 306 3.02 -36.23 -5.94
C ILE A 306 4.06 -37.20 -5.40
N PHE A 307 4.60 -38.09 -6.24
CA PHE A 307 5.61 -39.06 -5.82
C PHE A 307 6.89 -38.39 -5.31
N LYS A 308 7.39 -37.35 -5.99
CA LYS A 308 8.54 -36.58 -5.50
C LYS A 308 8.25 -35.82 -4.20
N ILE A 309 7.01 -35.41 -3.93
CA ILE A 309 6.68 -34.76 -2.66
C ILE A 309 6.65 -35.82 -1.53
N LEU A 310 6.19 -37.04 -1.80
CA LEU A 310 6.11 -38.10 -0.80
C LEU A 310 7.47 -38.54 -0.26
N THR A 311 8.56 -38.34 -1.01
CA THR A 311 9.93 -38.62 -0.55
C THR A 311 10.49 -37.55 0.39
N GLU A 312 9.88 -36.36 0.45
CA GLU A 312 10.36 -35.25 1.26
C GLU A 312 9.99 -35.41 2.75
N LYS A 313 10.99 -35.28 3.61
CA LYS A 313 10.81 -35.38 5.08
C LYS A 313 10.84 -34.04 5.80
N LYS A 314 11.28 -32.98 5.10
CA LYS A 314 11.49 -31.65 5.66
C LYS A 314 10.72 -30.63 4.86
N GLY A 315 10.18 -29.65 5.56
CA GLY A 315 9.51 -28.53 4.92
C GLY A 315 8.43 -27.92 5.78
N VAL A 316 7.91 -26.80 5.32
CA VAL A 316 6.78 -26.12 5.94
C VAL A 316 5.61 -26.18 4.97
N TYR A 317 4.43 -26.54 5.47
CA TYR A 317 3.22 -26.60 4.67
C TYR A 317 2.17 -25.61 5.16
N ARG A 318 1.31 -25.20 4.23
CA ARG A 318 0.14 -24.36 4.48
C ARG A 318 -0.98 -24.78 3.54
N PHE A 319 -2.14 -25.10 4.10
CA PHE A 319 -3.34 -25.42 3.36
C PHE A 319 -4.30 -24.24 3.35
N THR A 320 -4.63 -23.70 2.18
CA THR A 320 -5.61 -22.63 1.97
C THR A 320 -6.92 -23.23 1.45
N ASN A 321 -8.04 -22.93 2.12
CA ASN A 321 -9.36 -23.37 1.68
C ASN A 321 -9.77 -22.71 0.36
N GLY A 322 -10.47 -23.47 -0.48
CA GLY A 322 -11.06 -22.98 -1.73
C GLY A 322 -10.15 -23.10 -2.95
N LEU A 323 -10.78 -23.14 -4.12
CA LEU A 323 -10.14 -23.29 -5.42
C LEU A 323 -10.64 -22.19 -6.36
N SER A 324 -9.82 -21.81 -7.34
CA SER A 324 -10.30 -20.94 -8.42
C SER A 324 -11.39 -21.61 -9.25
N PRO A 325 -12.27 -20.84 -9.94
CA PRO A 325 -13.31 -21.41 -10.81
C PRO A 325 -12.75 -22.28 -11.95
N GLN A 326 -11.49 -22.07 -12.35
CA GLN A 326 -10.80 -22.88 -13.33
C GLN A 326 -10.35 -24.22 -12.73
N GLU A 327 -9.76 -24.20 -11.53
CA GLU A 327 -9.33 -25.40 -10.80
C GLU A 327 -10.53 -26.31 -10.44
N MET A 328 -11.70 -25.73 -10.14
CA MET A 328 -12.93 -26.50 -9.89
C MET A 328 -13.38 -27.38 -11.07
N LYS A 329 -12.95 -27.10 -12.30
CA LYS A 329 -13.31 -27.84 -13.51
C LYS A 329 -12.24 -28.86 -13.95
N VAL A 330 -11.10 -28.90 -13.27
CA VAL A 330 -10.00 -29.81 -13.62
C VAL A 330 -10.40 -31.24 -13.28
N ALA A 331 -9.97 -32.20 -14.10
CA ALA A 331 -10.18 -33.62 -13.87
C ALA A 331 -9.30 -34.11 -12.71
N GLU A 332 -9.76 -35.12 -12.00
CA GLU A 332 -8.96 -35.77 -10.96
C GLU A 332 -7.77 -36.48 -11.59
N ILE A 333 -6.62 -36.44 -10.89
CA ILE A 333 -5.37 -37.05 -11.36
C ILE A 333 -5.49 -38.58 -11.39
N GLY A 334 -6.32 -39.15 -10.51
CA GLY A 334 -6.54 -40.59 -10.39
C GLY A 334 -7.20 -40.94 -9.06
N ASP A 335 -7.36 -42.25 -8.82
CA ASP A 335 -7.82 -42.76 -7.54
C ASP A 335 -6.80 -42.42 -6.45
N PHE A 336 -7.26 -41.77 -5.38
CA PHE A 336 -6.40 -41.26 -4.32
C PHE A 336 -5.61 -42.39 -3.64
N MET A 337 -6.28 -43.51 -3.31
CA MET A 337 -5.67 -44.58 -2.56
C MET A 337 -4.62 -45.33 -3.40
N MET A 338 -4.90 -45.53 -4.69
CA MET A 338 -3.94 -46.09 -5.63
C MET A 338 -2.68 -45.23 -5.74
N LEU A 339 -2.83 -43.91 -5.87
CA LEU A 339 -1.70 -42.98 -5.92
C LEU A 339 -0.88 -42.96 -4.62
N LEU A 340 -1.55 -42.99 -3.47
CA LEU A 340 -0.86 -42.98 -2.18
C LEU A 340 -0.08 -44.27 -1.95
N MET A 341 -0.68 -45.44 -2.21
CA MET A 341 -0.04 -46.73 -2.04
C MET A 341 1.16 -46.92 -2.99
N GLU A 342 1.01 -46.55 -4.26
CA GLU A 342 2.12 -46.57 -5.22
C GLU A 342 3.25 -45.63 -4.80
N GLY A 343 2.91 -44.43 -4.33
CA GLY A 343 3.89 -43.45 -3.87
C GLY A 343 4.66 -43.90 -2.62
N VAL A 344 3.97 -44.41 -1.61
CA VAL A 344 4.61 -44.93 -0.38
C VAL A 344 5.50 -46.14 -0.71
N LYS A 345 5.04 -47.04 -1.58
CA LYS A 345 5.83 -48.18 -2.03
C LYS A 345 7.16 -47.75 -2.68
N ARG A 346 7.14 -46.71 -3.53
CA ARG A 346 8.36 -46.17 -4.14
C ARG A 346 9.30 -45.54 -3.12
N VAL A 347 8.76 -44.87 -2.10
CA VAL A 347 9.55 -44.30 -1.01
C VAL A 347 10.27 -45.42 -0.24
N ASP A 348 9.59 -46.53 0.04
CA ASP A 348 10.17 -47.67 0.74
C ASP A 348 11.25 -48.36 -0.13
N GLU A 349 11.01 -48.53 -1.44
CA GLU A 349 11.97 -49.14 -2.38
C GLU A 349 13.23 -48.28 -2.59
N GLU A 350 13.12 -46.95 -2.61
CA GLU A 350 14.29 -46.04 -2.70
C GLU A 350 15.16 -46.01 -1.43
N TRP A 351 14.70 -46.60 -0.31
CA TRP A 351 15.47 -46.64 0.94
C TRP A 351 16.20 -47.97 1.15
N GLU A 352 15.97 -48.97 0.30
CA GLU A 352 16.66 -50.27 0.33
C GLU A 352 17.95 -50.31 -0.52
N ASP A 353 18.24 -49.25 -1.28
CA ASP A 353 19.49 -49.00 -2.03
C ASP A 353 20.35 -47.90 -1.37
#